data_AF-A0A3A6Q9I0-F1
#
_entry.id   AF-A0A3A6Q9I0-F1
#
_cell.length_a   1.000
_cell.length_b   1.000
_cell.length_c   1.000
_cell.angle_alpha   90.00
_cell.angle_beta   90.00
_cell.angle_gamma   90.00
#
_symmetry.space_group_name_H-M   'P 1'
#
loop_
_entity.id
_entity.type
_entity.pdbx_description
1 polymer ?
#
loop_
_entity_poly.entity_id
_entity_poly.type
_entity_poly.pdbx_seq_one_letter_code
_entity_poly.pdbx_strand_id
1 'polypeptide(L)'
;MSTKEIRKIERGNRITVVDETTGLSGEGDTYSDALVNLIEHLRASEKLRQQLNEIDELAEQAARIEDVAEEIDDIHETATLVSQLQDMESTAHFIRLASETQKRFEDEAIDKDVVDEAIEWARSE
;
A
#
# COMPACT_ATOMS: atom_id res chain seq x y z
N MET A 1 10.90 -14.96 41.47
CA MET A 1 11.79 -13.87 41.00
C MET A 1 13.13 -14.50 40.68
N SER A 2 13.49 -14.63 39.39
CA SER A 2 14.80 -15.15 38.99
C SER A 2 15.83 -14.06 39.25
N THR A 3 16.70 -14.26 40.24
CA THR A 3 17.87 -13.42 40.45
C THR A 3 18.78 -13.62 39.24
N LYS A 4 18.77 -12.65 38.30
CA LYS A 4 19.71 -12.62 37.18
C LYS A 4 21.11 -12.87 37.72
N GLU A 5 21.75 -13.94 37.25
CA GLU A 5 23.10 -14.29 37.70
C GLU A 5 24.07 -13.25 37.15
N ILE A 6 24.42 -12.27 37.98
CA ILE A 6 25.47 -11.30 37.68
C ILE A 6 26.77 -11.88 38.18
N ARG A 7 27.70 -12.13 37.26
CA ARG A 7 29.05 -12.57 37.58
C ARG A 7 29.96 -11.37 37.75
N LYS A 8 30.67 -11.31 38.89
CA LYS A 8 31.72 -10.33 39.13
C LYS A 8 33.09 -10.89 38.73
N ILE A 9 33.88 -10.10 38.02
CA ILE A 9 35.25 -10.40 37.63
C ILE A 9 36.13 -9.23 38.07
N GLU A 10 37.15 -9.52 38.87
CA GLU A 10 38.11 -8.51 39.34
C GLU A 10 39.46 -8.74 38.66
N ARG A 11 40.01 -7.71 38.01
CA ARG A 11 41.34 -7.74 37.39
C ARG A 11 42.09 -6.43 37.71
N GLY A 12 43.07 -6.52 38.60
CA GLY A 12 43.82 -5.34 39.06
C GLY A 12 42.90 -4.35 39.76
N ASN A 13 42.95 -3.07 39.36
CA ASN A 13 42.10 -2.02 39.91
C ASN A 13 40.71 -1.91 39.23
N ARG A 14 40.34 -2.87 38.39
CA ARG A 14 39.11 -2.79 37.59
C ARG A 14 38.16 -3.93 37.90
N ILE A 15 36.89 -3.58 38.03
CA ILE A 15 35.78 -4.51 38.26
C ILE A 15 34.93 -4.57 37.00
N THR A 16 34.67 -5.78 36.53
CA THR A 16 33.72 -6.07 35.44
C THR A 16 32.58 -6.90 36.01
N VAL A 17 31.35 -6.53 35.69
CA VAL A 17 30.16 -7.30 36.01
C VAL A 17 29.49 -7.75 34.72
N VAL A 18 29.05 -9.00 34.67
CA VAL A 18 28.47 -9.63 33.47
C VAL A 18 27.10 -10.17 33.83
N ASP A 19 26.06 -9.80 33.08
CA ASP A 19 24.77 -10.49 33.13
C ASP A 19 24.87 -11.78 32.31
N GLU A 20 24.83 -12.94 32.96
CA GLU A 20 24.97 -14.22 32.29
C GLU A 20 23.82 -14.52 31.32
N THR A 21 22.66 -13.89 31.53
CA THR A 21 21.48 -14.08 30.67
C THR A 21 21.66 -13.44 29.30
N THR A 22 22.25 -12.26 29.28
CA THR A 22 22.37 -11.44 28.07
C THR A 22 23.79 -11.42 27.49
N GLY A 23 24.78 -11.84 28.27
CA GLY A 23 26.20 -11.74 27.93
C GLY A 23 26.75 -10.30 27.97
N LEU A 24 25.91 -9.33 28.32
CA LEU A 24 26.32 -7.93 28.43
C LEU A 24 27.15 -7.72 29.69
N SER A 25 28.09 -6.79 29.61
CA SER A 25 28.98 -6.46 30.71
C SER A 25 29.07 -4.96 30.95
N GLY A 26 29.35 -4.59 32.19
CA GLY A 26 29.67 -3.24 32.61
C GLY A 26 30.96 -3.23 33.41
N GLU A 27 31.77 -2.19 33.26
CA GLU A 27 33.11 -2.11 33.84
C GLU A 27 33.26 -0.83 34.65
N GLY A 28 34.04 -0.83 35.72
CA GLY A 28 34.25 0.35 36.55
C GLY A 28 35.34 0.14 37.60
N ASP A 29 35.74 1.24 38.25
CA ASP A 29 36.75 1.20 39.32
C ASP A 29 36.16 0.63 40.62
N THR A 30 34.85 0.79 40.82
CA THR A 30 34.09 0.14 41.88
C THR A 30 33.03 -0.81 41.33
N TYR A 31 32.54 -1.70 42.20
CA TYR A 31 31.44 -2.61 41.85
C TYR A 31 30.16 -1.84 41.48
N SER A 32 29.91 -0.72 42.15
CA SER A 32 28.76 0.15 41.84
C SER A 32 28.89 0.78 40.45
N ASP A 33 30.08 1.26 40.08
CA ASP A 33 30.32 1.84 38.75
C ASP A 33 30.13 0.80 37.65
N ALA A 34 30.66 -0.41 37.86
CA ALA A 34 30.50 -1.53 36.95
C ALA A 34 29.02 -1.90 36.76
N LEU A 35 28.23 -1.91 37.84
CA LEU A 35 26.78 -2.15 37.78
C LEU A 35 26.00 -1.05 37.05
N VAL A 36 26.35 0.21 37.25
CA VAL A 36 25.72 1.34 36.54
C VAL A 36 25.94 1.18 35.03
N ASN A 37 27.18 0.93 34.61
CA ASN A 37 27.50 0.71 33.20
C ASN A 37 26.76 -0.52 32.62
N LEU A 38 26.65 -1.62 33.39
CA LEU A 38 25.87 -2.79 32.96
C LEU A 38 24.38 -2.44 32.75
N ILE A 39 23.79 -1.66 33.66
CA ILE A 39 22.39 -1.22 33.57
C ILE A 39 22.19 -0.34 32.32
N GLU A 40 23.13 0.55 32.01
CA GLU A 40 23.07 1.37 30.80
C GLU A 40 23.10 0.53 29.53
N HIS A 41 24.01 -0.43 29.44
CA HIS A 41 24.07 -1.36 28.32
C HIS A 41 22.81 -2.22 28.18
N LEU A 42 22.26 -2.71 29.30
CA LEU A 42 21.00 -3.46 29.29
C LEU A 42 19.83 -2.61 28.78
N ARG A 43 19.74 -1.35 29.22
CA ARG A 43 18.70 -0.41 28.74
C ARG A 43 18.85 -0.08 27.25
N ALA A 44 20.08 0.12 26.79
CA ALA A 44 20.36 0.36 25.38
C ALA A 44 19.97 -0.84 24.52
N SER A 45 20.30 -2.06 24.96
CA SER A 45 19.92 -3.30 24.27
C SER A 45 18.39 -3.51 24.23
N GLU A 46 17.69 -3.19 25.31
CA GLU A 46 16.23 -3.31 25.35
C GLU A 46 15.57 -2.31 24.39
N LYS A 47 16.05 -1.06 24.37
CA LYS A 47 15.58 -0.05 23.42
C LYS A 47 15.80 -0.50 21.98
N LEU A 48 16.96 -1.08 21.67
CA LEU A 48 17.26 -1.58 20.34
C LEU A 48 16.31 -2.72 19.93
N ARG A 49 16.01 -3.65 20.85
CA ARG A 49 15.02 -4.72 20.62
C ARG A 49 13.63 -4.16 20.34
N GLN A 50 13.20 -3.17 21.10
CA GLN A 50 11.91 -2.53 20.87
C GLN A 50 11.84 -1.88 19.48
N GLN A 51 12.90 -1.18 19.07
CA GLN A 51 12.98 -0.59 17.74
C GLN A 51 13.00 -1.64 16.62
N LEU A 52 13.63 -2.79 16.83
CA LEU A 52 13.61 -3.89 15.87
C LEU A 52 12.21 -4.49 15.71
N ASN A 53 11.47 -4.67 16.80
CA ASN A 53 10.07 -5.13 16.72
C ASN A 53 9.19 -4.13 15.95
N GLU A 54 9.38 -2.82 16.17
CA GLU A 54 8.67 -1.79 15.40
C GLU A 54 9.01 -1.88 13.89
N ILE A 55 10.26 -2.20 13.53
CA ILE A 55 10.66 -2.40 12.13
C ILE A 55 10.00 -3.64 11.54
N ASP A 56 9.92 -4.75 12.28
CA ASP A 56 9.26 -5.97 11.81
C ASP A 56 7.75 -5.72 11.57
N GLU A 57 7.08 -4.99 12.47
CA GLU A 57 5.68 -4.59 12.29
C GLU A 57 5.48 -3.69 11.06
N LEU A 58 6.42 -2.78 10.79
CA LEU A 58 6.39 -1.93 9.59
C LEU A 58 6.64 -2.75 8.32
N ALA A 59 7.53 -3.75 8.36
CA ALA A 59 7.78 -4.64 7.23
C ALA A 59 6.55 -5.48 6.88
N GLU A 60 5.84 -6.00 7.89
CA GLU A 60 4.56 -6.70 7.67
C GLU A 60 3.48 -5.77 7.08
N GLN A 61 3.44 -4.51 7.52
CA GLN A 61 2.53 -3.52 6.94
C GLN A 61 2.86 -3.21 5.48
N ALA A 62 4.15 -3.08 5.15
CA ALA A 62 4.59 -2.84 3.78
C ALA A 62 4.21 -4.00 2.84
N ALA A 63 4.33 -5.25 3.29
CA ALA A 63 3.89 -6.41 2.51
C ALA A 63 2.38 -6.35 2.21
N ARG A 64 1.54 -5.97 3.19
CA ARG A 64 0.09 -5.80 2.96
C ARG A 64 -0.24 -4.67 1.98
N ILE A 65 0.60 -3.64 1.88
CA ILE A 65 0.40 -2.55 0.92
C ILE A 65 0.64 -3.04 -0.51
N GLU A 66 1.58 -3.97 -0.70
CA GLU A 66 1.85 -4.58 -2.01
C GLU A 66 0.62 -5.36 -2.51
N ASP A 67 0.01 -6.18 -1.65
CA ASP A 67 -1.23 -6.91 -1.98
C ASP A 67 -2.37 -5.94 -2.39
N VAL A 68 -2.55 -4.85 -1.64
CA VAL A 68 -3.60 -3.85 -1.93
C VAL A 68 -3.31 -3.11 -3.25
N ALA A 69 -2.04 -2.90 -3.60
CA ALA A 69 -1.69 -2.26 -4.86
C ALA A 69 -2.07 -3.15 -6.06
N GLU A 70 -1.88 -4.47 -5.96
CA GLU A 70 -2.33 -5.43 -6.98
C GLU A 70 -3.86 -5.40 -7.15
N GLU A 71 -4.61 -5.39 -6.05
CA GLU A 71 -6.09 -5.27 -6.11
C GLU A 71 -6.54 -3.95 -6.77
N ILE A 72 -5.81 -2.85 -6.57
CA ILE A 72 -6.13 -1.56 -7.21
C ILE A 72 -5.90 -1.60 -8.72
N ASP A 73 -4.84 -2.28 -9.18
CA ASP A 73 -4.57 -2.42 -10.61
C ASP A 73 -5.68 -3.24 -11.30
N ASP A 74 -6.17 -4.31 -10.68
CA ASP A 74 -7.30 -5.10 -11.18
C ASP A 74 -8.60 -4.26 -11.29
N ILE A 75 -8.84 -3.40 -10.28
CA ILE A 75 -9.98 -2.47 -10.29
C ILE A 75 -9.82 -1.45 -11.43
N HIS A 76 -8.61 -0.97 -11.68
CA HIS A 76 -8.33 -0.02 -12.76
C HIS A 76 -8.58 -0.62 -14.14
N GLU A 77 -8.18 -1.88 -14.34
CA GLU A 77 -8.48 -2.62 -15.57
C GLU A 77 -9.99 -2.79 -15.75
N THR A 78 -10.70 -3.16 -14.68
CA THR A 78 -12.17 -3.28 -14.70
C THR A 78 -12.86 -1.96 -15.03
N ALA A 79 -12.41 -0.84 -14.45
CA ALA A 79 -12.94 0.48 -14.73
C ALA A 79 -12.73 0.88 -16.21
N THR A 80 -11.58 0.52 -16.78
CA THR A 80 -11.27 0.75 -18.20
C THR A 80 -12.23 -0.04 -19.11
N LEU A 81 -12.48 -1.31 -18.79
CA LEU A 81 -13.44 -2.14 -19.52
C LEU A 81 -14.86 -1.58 -19.44
N VAL A 82 -15.28 -1.09 -18.27
CA VAL A 82 -16.60 -0.45 -18.09
C VAL A 82 -16.73 0.79 -18.97
N SER A 83 -15.69 1.64 -19.04
CA SER A 83 -15.70 2.81 -19.92
C SER A 83 -15.86 2.42 -21.40
N GLN A 84 -15.12 1.39 -21.85
CA GLN A 84 -15.23 0.89 -23.23
C GLN A 84 -16.63 0.34 -23.53
N LEU A 85 -17.25 -0.35 -22.58
CA LEU A 85 -18.62 -0.84 -22.73
C LEU A 85 -19.64 0.29 -22.85
N GLN A 86 -19.46 1.39 -22.12
CA GLN A 86 -20.32 2.57 -22.22
C GLN A 86 -20.22 3.24 -23.60
N ASP A 87 -19.00 3.32 -24.16
CA ASP A 87 -18.80 3.85 -25.51
C ASP A 87 -19.46 2.96 -26.58
N MET A 88 -19.36 1.63 -26.40
CA MET A 88 -20.04 0.66 -27.26
C MET A 88 -21.56 0.75 -27.15
N GLU A 89 -22.10 0.91 -25.94
CA GLU A 89 -23.54 1.08 -25.72
C GLU A 89 -24.07 2.35 -26.40
N SER A 90 -23.35 3.46 -26.26
CA SER A 90 -23.67 4.72 -26.93
C SER A 90 -23.70 4.54 -28.44
N THR A 91 -22.68 3.88 -29.00
CA THR A 91 -22.60 3.57 -30.43
C THR A 91 -23.77 2.68 -30.88
N ALA A 92 -24.08 1.62 -30.12
CA ALA A 92 -25.20 0.73 -30.42
C ALA A 92 -26.55 1.48 -30.35
N HIS A 93 -26.69 2.42 -29.40
CA HIS A 93 -27.87 3.27 -29.30
C HIS A 93 -28.04 4.15 -30.55
N PHE A 94 -26.97 4.80 -31.02
CA PHE A 94 -27.02 5.58 -32.26
C PHE A 94 -27.37 4.73 -33.48
N ILE A 95 -26.79 3.54 -33.62
CA ILE A 95 -27.10 2.62 -34.73
C ILE A 95 -28.58 2.23 -34.69
N ARG A 96 -29.10 1.92 -33.50
CA ARG A 96 -30.52 1.58 -33.32
C ARG A 96 -31.42 2.76 -33.69
N LEU A 97 -31.12 3.96 -33.19
CA LEU A 97 -31.89 5.16 -33.49
C LEU A 97 -31.87 5.49 -34.99
N ALA A 98 -30.72 5.35 -35.65
CA ALA A 98 -30.59 5.54 -37.09
C ALA A 98 -31.42 4.51 -37.87
N SER A 99 -31.37 3.24 -37.47
CA SER A 99 -32.15 2.16 -38.09
C SER A 99 -33.65 2.36 -37.91
N GLU A 100 -34.09 2.76 -36.71
CA GLU A 100 -35.49 3.09 -36.42
C GLU A 100 -35.97 4.30 -37.23
N THR A 101 -35.14 5.34 -37.34
CA THR A 101 -35.44 6.54 -38.14
C THR A 101 -35.55 6.20 -39.63
N GLN A 102 -34.59 5.44 -40.17
CA GLN A 102 -34.62 5.02 -41.57
C GLN A 102 -35.89 4.22 -41.88
N LYS A 103 -36.22 3.26 -41.03
CA LYS A 103 -37.43 2.46 -41.19
C LYS A 103 -38.70 3.32 -41.22
N ARG A 104 -38.77 4.37 -40.39
CA ARG A 104 -39.91 5.30 -40.41
C ARG A 104 -40.03 6.06 -41.72
N PHE A 105 -38.92 6.53 -42.29
CA PHE A 105 -38.95 7.18 -43.61
C PHE A 105 -39.39 6.22 -44.72
N GLU A 106 -38.94 4.96 -44.67
CA GLU A 106 -39.39 3.91 -45.59
C GLU A 106 -40.90 3.63 -45.45
N ASP A 107 -41.39 3.49 -44.21
CA ASP A 107 -42.82 3.25 -43.91
C ASP A 107 -43.70 4.45 -44.32
N GLU A 108 -43.19 5.68 -44.21
CA GLU A 108 -43.87 6.92 -44.63
C GLU A 108 -43.68 7.25 -46.12
N ALA A 109 -42.96 6.41 -46.87
CA ALA A 109 -42.62 6.60 -48.29
C ALA A 109 -41.97 7.96 -48.59
N ILE A 110 -41.16 8.46 -47.66
CA ILE A 110 -40.41 9.70 -47.81
C ILE A 110 -39.20 9.43 -48.73
N ASP A 111 -39.09 10.24 -49.79
CA ASP A 111 -37.98 10.13 -50.74
C ASP A 111 -36.65 10.54 -50.09
N LYS A 112 -35.59 9.83 -50.44
CA LYS A 112 -34.24 10.08 -49.92
C LYS A 112 -33.76 11.50 -50.24
N ASP A 113 -34.10 12.02 -51.41
CA ASP A 113 -33.67 13.36 -51.86
C ASP A 113 -34.25 14.46 -50.96
N VAL A 114 -35.45 14.24 -50.40
CA VAL A 114 -36.09 15.16 -49.44
C VAL A 114 -35.37 15.15 -48.10
N VAL A 115 -34.88 13.98 -47.66
CA VAL A 115 -34.09 13.85 -46.43
C VAL A 115 -32.73 14.53 -46.61
N ASP A 116 -32.07 14.32 -47.74
CA ASP A 116 -30.77 14.91 -48.05
C ASP A 116 -30.87 16.45 -48.13
N GLU A 117 -31.92 17.00 -48.76
CA GLU A 117 -32.19 18.45 -48.81
C GLU A 117 -32.42 19.04 -47.40
N ALA A 118 -33.19 18.34 -46.55
CA ALA A 118 -33.43 18.78 -45.18
C ALA A 118 -32.15 18.76 -44.31
N ILE A 119 -31.27 17.77 -44.52
CA ILE A 119 -29.95 17.71 -43.84
C ILE A 119 -29.04 18.84 -44.31
N GLU A 120 -28.99 19.12 -45.62
CA GLU A 120 -28.20 20.22 -46.17
C GLU A 120 -28.68 21.57 -45.63
N TRP A 121 -29.99 21.78 -45.60
CA TRP A 121 -30.59 22.99 -45.01
C TRP A 121 -30.18 23.15 -43.53
N ALA A 122 -30.34 22.10 -42.71
CA ALA A 122 -30.00 22.14 -41.29
C ALA A 122 -28.49 22.34 -41.01
N ARG A 123 -27.60 22.01 -41.95
CA ARG A 123 -26.15 22.28 -41.84
C ARG A 123 -25.78 23.70 -42.29
N SER A 124 -26.64 24.35 -43.06
CA SER A 124 -26.42 25.69 -43.60
C SER A 124 -26.90 26.81 -42.66
N GLU A 125 -27.65 26.45 -41.62
CA GLU A 125 -28.08 27.32 -40.51
C GLU A 125 -26.98 27.46 -39.44
#